data_AF-A0A8S0REG6-F1
#
_entry.id   AF-A0A8S0REG6-F1
#
_cell.length_a   1.000
_cell.length_b   1.000
_cell.length_c   1.000
_cell.angle_alpha   90.00
_cell.angle_beta   90.00
_cell.angle_gamma   90.00
#
_symmetry.space_group_name_H-M   'P 1'
#
loop_
_entity.id
_entity.type
_entity.pdbx_description
1 polymer ?
#
loop_
_entity_poly.entity_id
_entity_poly.type
_entity_poly.pdbx_seq_one_letter_code
_entity_poly.pdbx_strand_id
1 'polypeptide(L)'
;MVKTKAQAKKKWQKRGIDFKKIKRKIGRKLQPPKIATKTEIKSKAIVLPEHSVVSEKAGLAVSKKGLTLKELLQQTSHHTSKVRKGFTEVTKKLKDILPILVTCFRDFMPMVPTIP
;
A
#
# COMPACT_ATOMS: atom_id res chain seq x y z
N MET A 1 50.78 69.10 22.94
CA MET A 1 50.10 67.86 22.50
C MET A 1 48.88 67.62 23.38
N VAL A 2 47.67 67.90 22.88
CA VAL A 2 46.42 67.71 23.64
C VAL A 2 45.67 66.51 23.04
N LYS A 3 45.49 65.44 23.82
CA LYS A 3 44.73 64.25 23.41
C LYS A 3 43.23 64.54 23.49
N THR A 4 42.55 64.62 22.35
CA THR A 4 41.08 64.67 22.29
C THR A 4 40.49 63.29 22.57
N LYS A 5 39.67 63.22 23.63
CA LYS A 5 38.96 62.03 24.11
C LYS A 5 37.80 61.69 23.17
N ALA A 6 37.87 60.57 22.45
CA ALA A 6 36.79 60.11 21.58
C ALA A 6 35.57 59.67 22.40
N GLN A 7 34.40 60.26 22.15
CA GLN A 7 33.14 59.85 22.77
C GLN A 7 32.63 58.56 22.12
N ALA A 8 32.61 57.47 22.90
CA ALA A 8 32.06 56.19 22.45
C ALA A 8 30.55 56.31 22.21
N LYS A 9 30.12 56.11 20.95
CA LYS A 9 28.70 56.04 20.58
C LYS A 9 28.04 54.83 21.26
N LYS A 10 27.25 55.09 22.30
CA LYS A 10 26.44 54.10 23.02
C LYS A 10 25.40 53.51 22.05
N LYS A 11 25.60 52.25 21.63
CA LYS A 11 24.61 51.52 20.82
C LYS A 11 23.36 51.30 21.66
N TRP A 12 22.28 52.02 21.35
CA TRP A 12 20.97 51.73 21.91
C TRP A 12 20.52 50.34 21.48
N GLN A 13 20.50 49.42 22.45
CA GLN A 13 19.82 48.13 22.37
C GLN A 13 18.35 48.43 22.08
N LYS A 14 17.86 48.05 20.89
CA LYS A 14 16.47 48.27 20.48
C LYS A 14 15.55 47.36 21.29
N ARG A 15 15.20 47.79 22.50
CA ARG A 15 14.14 47.20 23.30
C ARG A 15 12.78 47.57 22.68
N GLY A 16 11.89 46.59 22.59
CA GLY A 16 10.47 46.78 22.25
C GLY A 16 10.18 47.07 20.78
N ILE A 17 10.52 46.16 19.86
CA ILE A 17 9.99 46.23 18.48
C ILE A 17 8.82 45.25 18.39
N ASP A 18 7.65 45.66 18.85
CA ASP A 18 6.43 44.84 18.80
C ASP A 18 5.96 44.58 17.36
N PHE A 19 6.44 45.38 16.40
CA PHE A 19 6.16 45.17 14.97
C PHE A 19 7.44 45.34 14.13
N LYS A 20 7.99 44.22 13.67
CA LYS A 20 9.10 44.18 12.71
C LYS A 20 8.55 44.22 11.27
N LYS A 21 8.55 45.39 10.64
CA LYS A 21 8.19 45.56 9.21
C LYS A 21 9.26 44.89 8.32
N ILE A 22 8.84 43.91 7.53
CA ILE A 22 9.74 43.17 6.63
C ILE A 22 10.09 44.05 5.42
N LYS A 23 11.38 44.16 5.08
CA LYS A 23 11.82 44.85 3.85
C LYS A 23 11.31 44.07 2.63
N ARG A 24 10.58 44.73 1.72
CA ARG A 24 10.12 44.14 0.46
C ARG A 24 11.35 43.74 -0.38
N LYS A 25 11.45 42.46 -0.73
CA LYS A 25 12.48 41.93 -1.63
C LYS A 25 11.92 41.95 -3.04
N ILE A 26 12.61 42.65 -3.95
CA ILE A 26 12.24 42.70 -5.37
C ILE A 26 12.24 41.26 -5.91
N GLY A 27 11.19 40.86 -6.64
CA GLY A 27 11.04 39.53 -7.23
C GLY A 27 10.51 38.43 -6.30
N ARG A 28 10.23 38.68 -5.01
CA ARG A 28 9.58 37.69 -4.12
C ARG A 28 8.14 38.09 -3.83
N LYS A 29 7.23 37.11 -3.85
CA LYS A 29 5.82 37.34 -3.50
C LYS A 29 5.72 37.92 -2.08
N LEU A 30 4.87 38.95 -1.93
CA LEU A 30 4.60 39.59 -0.65
C LEU A 30 4.13 38.53 0.34
N GLN A 31 4.66 38.57 1.57
CA GLN A 31 4.20 37.64 2.61
C GLN A 31 2.74 37.90 2.92
N PRO A 32 1.93 36.85 3.12
CA PRO A 32 0.55 36.99 3.54
C PRO A 32 0.45 37.83 4.83
N PRO A 33 -0.66 38.55 5.04
CA PRO A 33 -0.91 39.30 6.26
C PRO A 33 -0.72 38.41 7.50
N LYS A 34 -0.18 38.95 8.60
CA LYS A 34 0.13 38.20 9.83
C LYS A 34 -1.11 37.54 10.48
N ILE A 35 -2.31 38.04 10.17
CA ILE A 35 -3.60 37.56 10.69
C ILE A 35 -4.29 36.61 9.68
N ALA A 36 -3.62 36.24 8.58
CA ALA A 36 -4.17 35.30 7.61
C ALA A 36 -4.11 33.87 8.18
N THR A 37 -5.28 33.30 8.46
CA THR A 37 -5.42 31.89 8.82
C THR A 37 -5.20 31.03 7.58
N LYS A 38 -4.28 30.06 7.68
CA LYS A 38 -4.06 29.08 6.60
C LYS A 38 -5.15 28.02 6.67
N THR A 39 -6.00 27.97 5.65
CA THR A 39 -7.13 27.02 5.54
C THR A 39 -6.76 25.74 4.78
N GLU A 40 -5.48 25.42 4.66
CA GLU A 40 -4.99 24.24 3.96
C GLU A 40 -5.19 22.97 4.82
N ILE A 41 -6.36 22.37 4.71
CA ILE A 41 -6.69 21.10 5.38
C ILE A 41 -6.48 19.96 4.36
N LYS A 42 -5.57 19.03 4.68
CA LYS A 42 -5.40 17.78 3.91
C LYS A 42 -5.80 16.61 4.79
N SER A 43 -6.79 15.85 4.36
CA SER A 43 -7.20 14.60 4.99
C SER A 43 -6.92 13.42 4.06
N LYS A 44 -6.57 12.27 4.65
CA LYS A 44 -6.48 10.99 3.94
C LYS A 44 -7.64 10.12 4.37
N ALA A 45 -8.21 9.38 3.43
CA ALA A 45 -9.22 8.38 3.73
C ALA A 45 -8.57 7.13 4.36
N ILE A 46 -9.28 6.51 5.29
CA ILE A 46 -8.91 5.19 5.82
C ILE A 46 -9.47 4.15 4.86
N VAL A 47 -8.61 3.31 4.32
CA VAL A 47 -9.04 2.15 3.52
C VAL A 47 -9.18 0.97 4.47
N LEU A 48 -10.40 0.47 4.61
CA LEU A 48 -10.65 -0.75 5.38
C LEU A 48 -10.38 -1.98 4.49
N PRO A 49 -9.76 -3.04 5.04
CA PRO A 49 -9.70 -4.31 4.36
C PRO A 49 -11.11 -4.85 4.10
N GLU A 50 -11.42 -5.10 2.83
CA GLU A 50 -12.65 -5.76 2.43
C GLU A 50 -12.62 -7.23 2.88
N HIS A 51 -13.67 -7.67 3.58
CA HIS A 51 -13.84 -9.06 3.96
C HIS A 51 -14.64 -9.80 2.88
N SER A 52 -14.25 -11.06 2.62
CA SER A 52 -14.74 -11.93 1.52
C SER A 52 -16.26 -12.05 1.36
N VAL A 53 -17.03 -11.66 2.38
CA VAL A 53 -18.50 -11.67 2.40
C VAL A 53 -19.12 -10.72 1.36
N VAL A 54 -18.42 -9.66 0.97
CA VAL A 54 -18.95 -8.61 0.06
C VAL A 54 -18.63 -8.89 -1.41
N SER A 55 -17.60 -9.68 -1.72
CA SER A 55 -17.30 -10.02 -3.12
C SER A 55 -18.31 -11.04 -3.63
N GLU A 56 -19.22 -10.59 -4.50
CA GLU A 56 -20.18 -11.44 -5.21
C GLU A 56 -19.45 -12.63 -5.82
N LYS A 57 -19.68 -13.83 -5.28
CA LYS A 57 -19.14 -15.10 -5.79
C LYS A 57 -19.94 -15.59 -7.01
N ALA A 58 -20.67 -14.70 -7.68
CA ALA A 58 -21.50 -15.02 -8.82
C ALA A 58 -20.62 -15.41 -10.02
N GLY A 59 -20.61 -16.69 -10.37
CA GLY A 59 -19.91 -17.22 -11.55
C GLY A 59 -18.53 -17.85 -11.30
N LEU A 60 -18.01 -17.86 -10.07
CA LEU A 60 -16.77 -18.58 -9.74
C LEU A 60 -17.08 -19.94 -9.12
N ALA A 61 -16.32 -20.98 -9.47
CA ALA A 61 -16.46 -22.29 -8.84
C ALA A 61 -16.10 -22.21 -7.34
N VAL A 62 -17.11 -22.41 -6.50
CA VAL A 62 -16.99 -22.29 -5.03
C VAL A 62 -16.96 -23.67 -4.39
N SER A 63 -16.13 -23.86 -3.35
CA SER A 63 -16.14 -25.10 -2.56
C SER A 63 -17.44 -25.24 -1.75
N LYS A 64 -17.68 -26.43 -1.18
CA LYS A 64 -18.81 -26.68 -0.25
C LYS A 64 -18.90 -25.69 0.92
N LYS A 65 -17.81 -24.96 1.22
CA LYS A 65 -17.69 -23.97 2.30
C LYS A 65 -17.77 -22.52 1.83
N GLY A 66 -18.16 -22.25 0.58
CA GLY A 66 -18.27 -20.86 0.11
C GLY A 66 -16.92 -20.20 -0.28
N LEU A 67 -15.81 -20.96 -0.27
CA LEU A 67 -14.47 -20.43 -0.54
C LEU A 67 -14.04 -20.65 -2.00
N THR A 68 -13.36 -19.65 -2.57
CA THR A 68 -12.74 -19.69 -3.91
C THR A 68 -11.40 -20.42 -3.89
N LEU A 69 -10.92 -20.88 -5.06
CA LEU A 69 -9.64 -21.59 -5.17
C LEU A 69 -8.45 -20.77 -4.64
N LYS A 70 -8.43 -19.46 -4.90
CA LYS A 70 -7.38 -18.54 -4.39
C LYS A 70 -7.38 -18.49 -2.86
N GLU A 71 -8.55 -18.46 -2.25
CA GLU A 71 -8.70 -18.46 -0.79
C GLU A 71 -8.29 -19.81 -0.18
N LEU A 72 -8.63 -20.93 -0.84
CA LEU A 72 -8.15 -22.26 -0.42
C LEU A 72 -6.63 -22.36 -0.50
N LEU A 73 -6.01 -21.80 -1.56
CA LEU A 73 -4.56 -21.78 -1.70
C LEU A 73 -3.91 -20.97 -0.58
N GLN A 74 -4.48 -19.82 -0.22
CA GLN A 74 -3.96 -19.00 0.89
C GLN A 74 -4.08 -19.70 2.24
N GLN A 75 -5.05 -20.59 2.43
CA GLN A 75 -5.22 -21.39 3.65
C GLN A 75 -4.13 -22.46 3.83
N THR A 76 -3.37 -22.82 2.79
CA THR A 76 -2.31 -23.84 2.87
C THR A 76 -1.15 -23.45 3.76
N SER A 77 -0.84 -22.15 3.85
CA SER A 77 0.22 -21.60 4.68
C SER A 77 -0.22 -21.32 6.12
N HIS A 78 -1.49 -21.59 6.46
CA HIS A 78 -2.03 -21.27 7.77
C HIS A 78 -1.51 -22.23 8.86
N HIS A 79 -1.11 -21.70 10.01
CA HIS A 79 -0.57 -22.48 11.14
C HIS A 79 -1.55 -23.56 11.66
N THR A 80 -2.86 -23.32 11.63
CA THR A 80 -3.84 -24.31 12.10
C THR A 80 -3.98 -25.49 11.12
N SER A 81 -3.76 -26.71 11.61
CA SER A 81 -3.89 -27.94 10.82
C SER A 81 -5.32 -28.18 10.29
N LYS A 82 -6.36 -27.83 11.06
CA LYS A 82 -7.78 -27.97 10.64
C LYS A 82 -8.11 -27.14 9.40
N VAL A 83 -7.51 -25.96 9.25
CA VAL A 83 -7.71 -25.04 8.12
C VAL A 83 -7.02 -25.58 6.86
N ARG A 84 -5.83 -26.18 6.99
CA ARG A 84 -5.08 -26.79 5.88
C ARG A 84 -5.76 -28.02 5.26
N LYS A 85 -6.57 -28.76 6.03
CA LYS A 85 -7.25 -29.98 5.58
C LYS A 85 -8.13 -29.77 4.33
N GLY A 86 -8.74 -28.58 4.19
CA GLY A 86 -9.57 -28.28 3.02
C GLY A 86 -8.82 -28.36 1.70
N PHE A 87 -7.58 -27.86 1.66
CA PHE A 87 -6.74 -27.91 0.47
C PHE A 87 -6.10 -29.29 0.24
N THR A 88 -5.71 -29.98 1.32
CA THR A 88 -5.12 -31.32 1.19
C THR A 88 -6.11 -32.33 0.63
N GLU A 89 -7.41 -32.17 0.87
CA GLU A 89 -8.44 -33.01 0.25
C GLU A 89 -8.60 -32.74 -1.25
N VAL A 90 -8.57 -31.46 -1.66
CA VAL A 90 -8.65 -31.08 -3.09
C VAL A 90 -7.44 -31.58 -3.87
N THR A 91 -6.24 -31.47 -3.31
CA THR A 91 -5.00 -31.94 -3.97
C THR A 91 -4.94 -33.46 -4.11
N LYS A 92 -5.52 -34.23 -3.17
CA LYS A 92 -5.65 -35.69 -3.33
C LYS A 92 -6.51 -36.03 -4.54
N LYS A 93 -7.72 -35.47 -4.61
CA LYS A 93 -8.64 -35.69 -5.75
C LYS A 93 -8.01 -35.28 -7.09
N LEU A 94 -7.27 -34.17 -7.11
CA LEU A 94 -6.57 -33.73 -8.31
C LEU A 94 -5.45 -34.70 -8.73
N LYS A 95 -4.68 -35.22 -7.78
CA LYS A 95 -3.63 -36.21 -8.04
C LYS A 95 -4.19 -37.52 -8.57
N ASP A 96 -5.38 -37.92 -8.16
CA ASP A 96 -6.03 -39.15 -8.63
C ASP A 96 -6.56 -39.01 -10.07
N ILE A 97 -6.97 -37.80 -10.47
CA ILE A 97 -7.48 -37.50 -11.82
C ILE A 97 -6.35 -37.31 -12.84
N LEU A 98 -5.20 -36.79 -12.41
CA LEU A 98 -4.01 -36.58 -13.25
C LEU A 98 -3.60 -37.81 -14.08
N PRO A 99 -3.43 -39.01 -13.50
CA PRO A 99 -3.08 -40.20 -14.28
C PRO A 99 -4.18 -40.61 -15.25
N ILE A 100 -5.46 -40.51 -14.88
CA ILE A 100 -6.58 -40.79 -15.80
C ILE A 100 -6.51 -39.88 -17.02
N LEU A 101 -6.26 -38.59 -16.80
CA LEU A 101 -6.15 -37.61 -17.88
C LEU A 101 -4.95 -37.91 -18.79
N VAL A 102 -3.79 -38.23 -18.20
CA VAL A 102 -2.56 -38.59 -18.94
C VAL A 102 -2.77 -39.87 -19.74
N THR A 103 -3.48 -40.86 -19.20
CA THR A 103 -3.83 -42.09 -19.92
C THR A 103 -4.82 -41.80 -21.05
N CYS A 104 -5.88 -41.02 -20.80
CA CYS A 104 -6.82 -40.59 -21.84
C CYS A 104 -6.11 -39.88 -23.00
N PHE A 105 -5.13 -39.01 -22.73
CA PHE A 105 -4.37 -38.36 -23.80
C PHE A 105 -3.40 -39.30 -24.52
N ARG A 106 -2.85 -40.31 -23.83
CA ARG A 106 -2.01 -41.34 -24.44
C ARG A 106 -2.81 -42.25 -25.38
N ASP A 107 -4.04 -42.60 -24.98
CA ASP A 107 -4.93 -43.45 -25.78
C ASP A 107 -5.54 -42.68 -26.98
N PHE A 108 -5.72 -41.37 -26.86
CA PHE A 108 -6.25 -40.52 -27.94
C PHE A 108 -5.19 -40.14 -28.99
N MET A 109 -3.90 -40.26 -28.66
CA MET A 109 -2.78 -39.99 -29.57
C MET A 109 -1.86 -41.20 -29.74
N PRO A 110 -2.30 -42.29 -30.39
CA PRO A 110 -1.37 -43.29 -30.90
C PRO A 110 -0.71 -42.74 -32.16
N MET A 111 0.12 -41.69 -32.03
CA MET A 111 0.89 -41.20 -33.16
C MET A 111 2.14 -42.07 -33.34
N VAL A 112 2.00 -42.95 -34.33
CA VAL A 112 3.01 -43.66 -35.12
C VAL A 112 3.60 -44.92 -34.46
N PRO A 113 3.23 -46.14 -34.93
CA PRO A 113 4.08 -47.30 -34.69
C PRO A 113 5.43 -47.06 -35.39
N THR A 114 6.50 -47.01 -34.61
CA THR A 114 7.86 -47.13 -35.14
C THR A 114 7.99 -48.53 -35.73
N ILE A 115 7.93 -48.61 -37.05
CA ILE A 115 8.21 -49.81 -37.84
C ILE A 115 9.73 -50.06 -37.76
N PRO A 116 10.17 -51.33 -37.62
CA PRO A 116 11.57 -51.71 -37.36
C PRO A 116 12.56 -51.35 -38.46
#